data_AF-A0A0U1D933-F1
#
_entry.id   AF-A0A0U1D933-F1
#
_cell.length_a   1.000
_cell.length_b   1.000
_cell.length_c   1.000
_cell.angle_alpha   90.00
_cell.angle_beta   90.00
_cell.angle_gamma   90.00
#
_symmetry.space_group_name_H-M   'P 1'
#
loop_
_entity.id
_entity.type
_entity.pdbx_description
1 polymer ?
#
loop_
_entity_poly.entity_id
_entity_poly.type
_entity_poly.pdbx_seq_one_letter_code
_entity_poly.pdbx_strand_id
1 'polypeptide(L)' 'MEIRFKRGDRIRVPYGAGVYDATVVGVRDGRIYVAIDLDSDASVETFYRSSELVDA' A
#
# COMPACT_ATOMS: atom_id res chain seq x y z
N MET A 1 -15.60 10.66 -0.18
CA MET A 1 -14.17 10.49 -0.55
C MET A 1 -14.05 9.07 -1.08
N GLU A 2 -13.89 8.93 -2.39
CA GLU A 2 -13.90 7.63 -3.07
C GLU A 2 -12.54 6.97 -2.87
N ILE A 3 -12.48 5.81 -2.21
CA ILE A 3 -11.24 5.05 -2.08
C ILE A 3 -10.98 4.43 -3.46
N ARG A 4 -10.04 5.00 -4.21
CA ARG A 4 -9.73 4.62 -5.60
C ARG A 4 -8.88 3.36 -5.73
N PHE A 5 -8.39 2.81 -4.62
CA PHE A 5 -7.52 1.65 -4.61
C PHE A 5 -8.31 0.34 -4.73
N LYS A 6 -7.83 -0.57 -5.56
CA LYS A 6 -8.35 -1.93 -5.70
C LYS A 6 -7.22 -2.95 -5.61
N ARG A 7 -7.59 -4.20 -5.29
CA ARG A 7 -6.63 -5.32 -5.26
C ARG A 7 -5.93 -5.44 -6.60
N GLY A 8 -4.60 -5.57 -6.57
CA GLY A 8 -3.72 -5.64 -7.73
C GLY A 8 -3.14 -4.29 -8.17
N ASP A 9 -3.62 -3.17 -7.63
CA ASP A 9 -3.02 -1.87 -7.92
C ASP A 9 -1.59 -1.80 -7.39
N ARG A 10 -0.71 -1.16 -8.17
CA ARG A 10 0.64 -0.79 -7.74
C ARG A 10 0.61 0.65 -7.27
N ILE A 11 1.06 0.88 -6.04
CA ILE A 11 1.06 2.19 -5.40
C ILE A 11 2.40 2.42 -4.69
N ARG A 12 2.68 3.67 -4.34
CA ARG A 12 3.83 4.03 -3.52
C ARG A 12 3.39 4.32 -2.10
N VAL A 13 4.07 3.70 -1.12
CA VAL A 13 3.70 3.82 0.30
C VAL A 13 4.91 4.22 1.15
N PRO A 14 4.70 5.03 2.20
CA PRO A 14 5.75 5.32 3.17
C PRO A 14 5.99 4.10 4.06
N TYR A 15 7.24 3.63 4.15
CA TYR A 15 7.62 2.53 5.04
C TYR A 15 9.01 2.79 5.65
N GLY A 16 9.09 2.78 6.98
CA GLY A 16 10.31 3.18 7.69
C GLY A 16 10.71 4.62 7.33
N ALA A 17 11.93 4.79 6.82
CA ALA A 17 12.49 6.09 6.44
C ALA A 17 12.35 6.43 4.94
N GLY A 18 11.66 5.60 4.14
CA GLY A 18 11.59 5.73 2.68
C GLY A 18 10.19 5.54 2.11
N VAL A 19 10.09 5.69 0.79
CA VAL A 19 8.89 5.41 0.01
C VAL A 19 9.21 4.26 -0.93
N TYR A 20 8.35 3.23 -0.90
CA TYR A 20 8.57 1.98 -1.61
C TYR A 20 7.37 1.66 -2.50
N ASP A 21 7.62 0.93 -3.57
CA ASP A 21 6.56 0.39 -4.40
C ASP A 21 5.88 -0.78 -3.66
N ALA A 22 4.56 -0.83 -3.73
CA ALA A 22 3.75 -1.82 -3.05
C ALA A 22 2.56 -2.23 -3.91
N THR A 23 2.12 -3.48 -3.74
CA THR A 23 0.94 -4.01 -4.42
C THR A 23 -0.22 -4.10 -3.44
N VAL A 24 -1.37 -3.55 -3.78
CA VAL A 24 -2.59 -3.67 -2.97
C VAL A 24 -3.06 -5.12 -3.00
N VAL A 25 -3.05 -5.79 -1.84
CA VAL A 25 -3.53 -7.17 -1.70
C VAL A 25 -4.99 -7.24 -1.25
N GLY A 26 -5.54 -6.15 -0.70
CA GLY A 26 -6.96 -6.07 -0.36
C GLY A 26 -7.40 -4.71 0.19
N VAL A 27 -8.71 -4.45 0.12
CA VAL A 27 -9.34 -3.26 0.68
C VAL A 27 -10.54 -3.71 1.50
N ARG A 28 -10.54 -3.45 2.80
CA ARG A 28 -11.63 -3.81 3.72
C ARG A 28 -11.64 -2.90 4.94
N ASP A 29 -12.82 -2.58 5.46
CA ASP A 29 -12.99 -1.78 6.68
C ASP A 29 -12.25 -0.42 6.64
N GLY A 30 -12.17 0.20 5.46
CA GLY A 30 -11.45 1.47 5.25
C GLY A 30 -9.92 1.35 5.31
N ARG A 31 -9.39 0.12 5.34
CA ARG A 31 -7.96 -0.20 5.32
C ARG A 31 -7.56 -0.77 3.97
N ILE A 32 -6.38 -0.36 3.53
CA ILE A 32 -5.75 -0.76 2.28
C ILE A 32 -4.55 -1.61 2.66
N TYR A 33 -4.68 -2.90 2.45
CA TYR A 33 -3.64 -3.89 2.72
C TYR A 33 -2.72 -3.96 1.51
N VAL A 34 -1.42 -3.90 1.75
CA VAL A 34 -0.41 -3.89 0.69
C VAL A 34 0.73 -4.84 1.01
N ALA A 35 1.34 -5.39 -0.03
CA ALA A 35 2.62 -6.08 0.01
C ALA A 35 3.68 -5.14 -0.56
N ILE A 36 4.61 -4.69 0.27
CA ILE A 36 5.69 -3.77 -0.08
C ILE A 36 6.82 -4.57 -0.72
N ASP A 37 7.23 -4.15 -1.91
CA ASP A 37 8.35 -4.72 -2.64
C ASP A 37 9.66 -4.11 -2.10
N LEU A 38 10.31 -4.84 -1.19
CA LEU A 38 11.66 -4.53 -0.76
C LEU A 38 12.56 -5.40 -1.64
N ASP A 39 13.45 -4.78 -2.42
CA ASP A 39 14.39 -5.31 -3.44
C ASP A 39 15.03 -6.71 -3.18
N SER A 40 14.93 -7.25 -1.98
CA SER A 40 15.44 -8.55 -1.54
C SER A 40 14.30 -9.53 -1.22
N ASP A 41 13.98 -10.44 -2.16
CA ASP A 41 13.32 -11.77 -2.02
C ASP A 41 12.10 -11.96 -1.08
N ALA A 42 11.62 -10.91 -0.41
CA ALA A 42 10.61 -10.97 0.64
C ALA A 42 9.82 -9.67 0.66
N SER A 43 8.53 -9.77 0.30
CA SER A 43 7.60 -8.66 0.46
C SER A 43 7.16 -8.52 1.91
N VAL A 44 7.02 -7.29 2.40
CA VAL A 44 6.44 -7.03 3.72
C VAL A 44 4.97 -6.69 3.57
N GLU A 45 4.09 -7.45 4.22
CA GLU A 45 2.66 -7.13 4.27
C GLU A 45 2.34 -6.15 5.40
N THR A 46 1.60 -5.09 5.07
CA THR A 46 1.12 -4.10 6.04
C THR A 46 -0.21 -3.51 5.56
N PHE A 47 -0.76 -2.53 6.30
CA PHE A 47 -1.94 -1.80 5.88
C PHE A 47 -1.82 -0.31 6.18
N TYR A 48 -2.55 0.47 5.39
CA TYR A 48 -2.70 1.92 5.54
C TYR A 48 -4.18 2.31 5.53
N ARG A 49 -4.52 3.42 6.19
CA ARG A 49 -5.80 4.09 5.99
C ARG A 49 -5.73 4.92 4.71
N SER A 50 -6.87 5.13 4.07
CA SER A 50 -6.94 5.99 2.88
C SER A 50 -6.48 7.43 3.14
N SER A 51 -6.54 7.91 4.38
CA SER A 51 -6.03 9.23 4.77
C SER A 51 -4.50 9.31 4.87
N GLU A 52 -3.83 8.16 4.96
CA GLU A 52 -2.36 8.06 5.06
C GLU A 52 -1.71 7.91 3.67
N LEU A 53 -2.51 7.59 2.66
CA LEU A 53 -2.09 7.47 1.27
C LEU A 53 -2.56 8.71 0.51
N VAL A 54 -1.62 9.59 0.19
CA VAL A 54 -1.87 10.74 -0.67
C VAL A 54 -1.63 10.26 -2.10
N ASP A 55 -2.61 10.45 -3.00
CA ASP A 55 -2.41 10.28 -4.45
C ASP A 55 -1.15 11.06 -4.83
N ALA A 56 -0.16 10.35 -5.41
CA ALA A 56 1.09 10.94 -5.90
C ALA A 56 0.86 11.67 -7.23
#